data_AF-A0A8C9S3A9-F1
#
_entry.id   AF-A0A8C9S3A9-F1
#
_cell.length_a   1.000
_cell.length_b   1.000
_cell.length_c   1.000
_cell.angle_alpha   90.00
_cell.angle_beta   90.00
_cell.angle_gamma   90.00
#
_symmetry.space_group_name_H-M   'P 1'
#
loop_
_entity.id
_entity.type
_entity.pdbx_description
1 polymer ?
#
loop_
_entity_poly.entity_id
_entity_poly.type
_entity_poly.pdbx_seq_one_letter_code
_entity_poly.pdbx_strand_id
1 'polypeptide(L)'
;MRYNVFTHTGDGKKMEKKMSCINKGFTFGQALQVKAESLSGAGLSANSATPLPAVLNSSKSSGDAEDSCKQLKTYFFNLLKSPWRAVDWSKQHRDALMKSVSMYKPSNNSVFEARVLLLGPAGAGKSSFISSVQSIFSGRVTNRAMVGSSSTSFTKKLQSFNIRWYEENECRPSALVLCDVMGIEEGAMTGLTLHDTLAIIKGHVPEGHKFDPTQPVRMETVGYVKKPSERDRVHCVVYVVDATKINFYSEGMKTTFSQLREHVSDLGVHQVGLLTHVDQVCPDITHDITNVYKSKSLQQMITKAGVLLCMSPSSIVPVKNYSSELELNSETDTLLLSAVDHMLQYVELYFRDNTEAKV
;
A
#
# COMPACT_ATOMS: atom_id res chain seq x y z
N MET A 1 13.69 -67.96 17.13
CA MET A 1 12.79 -67.83 18.30
C MET A 1 11.85 -66.67 17.99
N ARG A 2 10.66 -66.90 17.43
CA ARG A 2 9.37 -67.25 18.08
C ARG A 2 8.81 -66.16 19.03
N TYR A 3 7.83 -65.43 18.48
CA TYR A 3 6.50 -65.00 18.99
C TYR A 3 6.31 -64.31 20.35
N ASN A 4 5.57 -63.19 20.33
CA ASN A 4 4.20 -62.96 20.88
C ASN A 4 3.88 -61.45 20.64
N VAL A 5 2.85 -60.97 19.94
CA VAL A 5 1.39 -61.21 19.91
C VAL A 5 0.75 -61.19 21.30
N PHE A 6 0.14 -60.05 21.64
CA PHE A 6 -1.05 -59.99 22.48
C PHE A 6 -2.08 -59.07 21.83
N THR A 7 -3.15 -59.71 21.37
CA THR A 7 -4.46 -59.12 21.07
C THR A 7 -5.22 -58.93 22.37
N HIS A 8 -5.91 -57.80 22.53
CA HIS A 8 -7.15 -57.76 23.28
C HIS A 8 -8.18 -56.91 22.54
N THR A 9 -9.15 -57.61 21.96
CA THR A 9 -10.47 -57.15 21.52
C THR A 9 -11.36 -56.91 22.74
N GLY A 10 -12.29 -55.95 22.62
CA GLY A 10 -13.50 -55.92 23.45
C GLY A 10 -14.07 -54.53 23.74
N ASP A 11 -15.03 -54.14 22.89
CA ASP A 11 -16.19 -53.27 23.15
C ASP A 11 -15.95 -51.78 23.51
N GLY A 12 -16.57 -50.80 22.85
CA GLY A 12 -17.85 -50.79 22.15
C GLY A 12 -18.68 -49.62 22.71
N LYS A 13 -19.08 -48.69 21.83
CA LYS A 13 -20.02 -47.55 22.05
C LYS A 13 -19.49 -46.31 22.78
N LYS A 14 -19.08 -45.29 22.02
CA LYS A 14 -19.65 -43.92 22.08
C LYS A 14 -19.03 -43.01 21.01
N MET A 15 -19.88 -42.16 20.43
CA MET A 15 -19.58 -41.04 19.54
C MET A 15 -19.52 -41.34 18.03
N GLU A 16 -20.48 -42.13 17.56
CA GLU A 16 -21.00 -42.03 16.20
C GLU A 16 -22.47 -41.53 16.31
N LYS A 17 -22.64 -40.20 16.41
CA LYS A 17 -23.95 -39.49 16.33
C LYS A 17 -23.75 -37.98 16.29
N LYS A 18 -23.51 -37.42 15.10
CA LYS A 18 -24.02 -36.10 14.62
C LYS A 18 -23.32 -35.73 13.31
N MET A 19 -23.88 -36.13 12.18
CA MET A 19 -23.95 -35.35 10.94
C MET A 19 -24.60 -36.20 9.84
N SER A 20 -25.93 -36.30 9.92
CA SER A 20 -26.80 -36.65 8.81
C SER A 20 -28.17 -36.06 9.11
N CYS A 21 -28.86 -35.62 8.06
CA CYS A 21 -30.13 -34.89 8.02
C CYS A 21 -30.01 -33.36 8.18
N ILE A 22 -29.95 -32.62 7.07
CA ILE A 22 -31.13 -32.02 6.41
C ILE A 22 -30.65 -31.41 5.10
N ASN A 23 -31.00 -32.06 4.00
CA ASN A 23 -30.91 -31.53 2.65
C ASN A 23 -32.37 -31.46 2.16
N LYS A 24 -33.02 -30.30 2.30
CA LYS A 24 -34.26 -29.96 1.62
C LYS A 24 -34.29 -28.46 1.39
N GLY A 25 -34.49 -28.10 0.13
CA GLY A 25 -34.41 -26.74 -0.39
C GLY A 25 -35.44 -25.78 0.23
N PHE A 26 -35.13 -24.50 0.08
CA PHE A 26 -36.06 -23.41 0.33
C PHE A 26 -35.98 -22.41 -0.82
N THR A 27 -37.00 -22.47 -1.66
CA THR A 27 -37.55 -21.35 -2.43
C THR A 27 -38.19 -20.35 -1.47
N PHE A 28 -37.99 -19.05 -1.68
CA PHE A 28 -38.92 -18.03 -1.21
C PHE A 28 -39.06 -16.93 -2.27
N GLY A 29 -40.22 -16.90 -2.91
CA GLY A 29 -40.84 -15.65 -3.33
C GLY A 29 -41.86 -15.27 -2.27
N GLN A 30 -41.84 -14.03 -1.80
CA GLN A 30 -43.03 -13.18 -1.69
C GLN A 30 -42.65 -11.79 -1.21
N ALA A 31 -43.36 -10.83 -1.80
CA ALA A 31 -43.26 -9.40 -1.59
C ALA A 31 -43.65 -9.00 -0.16
N LEU A 32 -42.91 -8.06 0.41
CA LEU A 32 -43.30 -7.30 1.59
C LEU A 32 -43.64 -5.88 1.16
N GLN A 33 -44.94 -5.62 1.15
CA GLN A 33 -45.59 -4.32 1.09
C GLN A 33 -45.24 -3.55 2.37
N VAL A 34 -44.69 -2.33 2.24
CA VAL A 34 -44.72 -1.33 3.30
C VAL A 34 -45.42 -0.08 2.79
N LYS A 35 -46.35 0.36 3.61
CA LYS A 35 -47.46 1.28 3.43
C LYS A 35 -46.95 2.72 3.56
N ALA A 36 -47.22 3.58 2.59
CA ALA A 36 -47.04 5.03 2.71
C ALA A 36 -48.36 5.66 3.17
N GLU A 37 -48.34 6.35 4.29
CA GLU A 37 -49.47 7.14 4.81
C GLU A 37 -49.50 8.53 4.14
N SER A 38 -50.71 8.97 3.80
CA SER A 38 -51.02 10.26 3.18
C SER A 38 -51.20 11.35 4.23
N LEU A 39 -50.68 12.55 3.95
CA LEU A 39 -51.23 13.81 4.48
C LEU A 39 -51.12 14.91 3.41
N SER A 40 -52.28 15.52 3.15
CA SER A 40 -52.63 16.53 2.16
C SER A 40 -52.08 17.92 2.46
N GLY A 41 -51.78 18.71 1.41
CA GLY A 41 -51.63 20.16 1.52
C GLY A 41 -51.11 20.80 0.22
N ALA A 42 -51.94 21.66 -0.40
CA ALA A 42 -51.82 22.21 -1.75
C ALA A 42 -50.67 23.21 -1.99
N GLY A 43 -50.24 23.33 -3.25
CA GLY A 43 -49.41 24.45 -3.74
C GLY A 43 -48.94 24.26 -5.19
N LEU A 44 -49.54 25.00 -6.12
CA LEU A 44 -49.32 25.00 -7.57
C LEU A 44 -47.89 25.38 -8.00
N SER A 45 -47.36 24.73 -9.07
CA SER A 45 -46.97 25.40 -10.34
C SER A 45 -46.25 24.42 -11.29
N ALA A 46 -46.53 24.59 -12.57
CA ALA A 46 -46.17 23.75 -13.71
C ALA A 46 -44.70 23.87 -14.17
N ASN A 47 -44.13 22.80 -14.75
CA ASN A 47 -43.84 22.75 -16.19
C ASN A 47 -43.12 21.45 -16.65
N SER A 48 -43.68 20.90 -17.74
CA SER A 48 -43.09 20.13 -18.86
C SER A 48 -42.31 18.82 -18.60
N ALA A 49 -43.01 17.71 -18.88
CA ALA A 49 -42.51 16.46 -19.45
C ALA A 49 -42.03 16.69 -20.92
N THR A 50 -41.16 15.93 -21.61
CA THR A 50 -40.96 14.47 -21.85
C THR A 50 -39.57 14.30 -22.59
N PRO A 51 -39.20 13.17 -23.24
CA PRO A 51 -38.80 11.86 -22.70
C PRO A 51 -37.44 11.34 -23.26
N LEU A 52 -36.98 10.20 -22.72
CA LEU A 52 -35.84 9.38 -23.18
C LEU A 52 -35.95 8.93 -24.66
N PRO A 53 -34.83 8.79 -25.40
CA PRO A 53 -34.87 8.24 -26.75
C PRO A 53 -34.85 6.71 -26.77
N ALA A 54 -35.61 6.19 -27.73
CA ALA A 54 -35.89 4.79 -27.99
C ALA A 54 -34.69 4.03 -28.59
N VAL A 55 -34.70 2.72 -28.30
CA VAL A 55 -33.88 1.68 -28.91
C VAL A 55 -34.14 1.59 -30.41
N LEU A 56 -33.10 1.76 -31.23
CA LEU A 56 -33.10 1.47 -32.66
C LEU A 56 -32.28 0.20 -32.90
N ASN A 57 -32.95 -0.83 -33.40
CA ASN A 57 -32.36 -2.04 -33.96
C ASN A 57 -32.40 -1.92 -35.50
N SER A 58 -31.26 -2.05 -36.17
CA SER A 58 -31.20 -2.67 -37.52
C SER A 58 -29.77 -3.09 -37.93
N SER A 59 -29.66 -4.42 -38.09
CA SER A 59 -28.86 -5.23 -39.03
C SER A 59 -27.68 -4.67 -39.85
N LYS A 60 -26.52 -5.33 -39.63
CA LYS A 60 -25.45 -5.79 -40.55
C LYS A 60 -24.89 -4.82 -41.62
N SER A 61 -23.65 -4.40 -41.37
CA SER A 61 -22.61 -4.22 -42.38
C SER A 61 -21.37 -5.02 -41.91
N SER A 62 -20.85 -5.90 -42.76
CA SER A 62 -19.69 -6.78 -42.47
C SER A 62 -18.34 -6.09 -42.73
N GLY A 63 -18.31 -4.74 -42.81
CA GLY A 63 -17.09 -3.94 -42.94
C GLY A 63 -16.65 -3.23 -41.66
N ASP A 64 -17.58 -2.98 -40.72
CA ASP A 64 -17.31 -2.12 -39.55
C ASP A 64 -16.73 -2.84 -38.33
N ALA A 65 -16.89 -4.16 -38.28
CA ALA A 65 -16.35 -4.98 -37.20
C ALA A 65 -14.81 -5.08 -37.25
N GLU A 66 -14.21 -5.02 -38.44
CA GLU A 66 -12.76 -5.16 -38.59
C GLU A 66 -12.03 -3.83 -38.30
N ASP A 67 -12.63 -2.69 -38.67
CA ASP A 67 -12.10 -1.36 -38.35
C ASP A 67 -12.36 -0.96 -36.89
N SER A 68 -13.51 -1.33 -36.31
CA SER A 68 -13.74 -1.20 -34.87
C SER A 68 -12.80 -2.10 -34.08
N CYS A 69 -12.48 -3.31 -34.57
CA CYS A 69 -11.50 -4.21 -33.96
C CYS A 69 -10.06 -3.71 -34.15
N LYS A 70 -9.71 -3.03 -35.25
CA LYS A 70 -8.41 -2.35 -35.43
C LYS A 70 -8.29 -1.11 -34.55
N GLN A 71 -9.32 -0.28 -34.42
CA GLN A 71 -9.36 0.83 -33.47
C GLN A 71 -9.29 0.32 -32.02
N LEU A 72 -10.10 -0.68 -31.64
CA LEU A 72 -10.02 -1.30 -30.31
C LEU A 72 -8.65 -1.94 -30.04
N LYS A 73 -8.04 -2.62 -31.01
CA LYS A 73 -6.67 -3.16 -30.89
C LYS A 73 -5.61 -2.07 -30.72
N THR A 74 -5.83 -0.88 -31.27
CA THR A 74 -4.90 0.26 -31.13
C THR A 74 -4.96 0.87 -29.72
N TYR A 75 -6.10 0.73 -29.02
CA TYR A 75 -6.27 1.21 -27.64
C TYR A 75 -5.91 0.18 -26.56
N PHE A 76 -5.71 -1.10 -26.91
CA PHE A 76 -5.57 -2.19 -25.93
C PHE A 76 -4.17 -2.79 -25.75
N PHE A 77 -3.13 -2.35 -26.46
CA PHE A 77 -1.79 -2.92 -26.26
C PHE A 77 -0.69 -1.85 -26.35
N ASN A 78 -0.50 -1.12 -25.26
CA ASN A 78 0.72 -0.31 -25.04
C ASN A 78 1.75 -1.05 -24.17
N LEU A 79 1.80 -2.37 -24.31
CA LEU A 79 2.78 -3.23 -23.65
C LEU A 79 4.05 -3.35 -24.50
N LEU A 80 5.20 -3.31 -23.83
CA LEU A 80 6.48 -3.67 -24.42
C LEU A 80 6.55 -5.17 -24.67
N LYS A 81 7.34 -5.56 -25.67
CA LYS A 81 7.61 -6.98 -25.98
C LYS A 81 8.31 -7.69 -24.82
N SER A 82 9.22 -6.98 -24.14
CA SER A 82 9.95 -7.46 -22.97
C SER A 82 9.81 -6.45 -21.84
N PRO A 83 9.69 -6.90 -20.58
CA PRO A 83 9.60 -5.97 -19.46
C PRO A 83 10.93 -5.20 -19.28
N TRP A 84 10.87 -3.95 -18.83
CA TRP A 84 12.10 -3.17 -18.56
C TRP A 84 12.73 -3.49 -17.20
N ARG A 85 12.02 -4.21 -16.33
CA ARG A 85 12.57 -4.89 -15.15
C ARG A 85 11.98 -6.30 -15.05
N ALA A 86 12.83 -7.27 -14.78
CA ALA A 86 12.40 -8.62 -14.53
C ALA A 86 11.75 -8.72 -13.14
N VAL A 87 10.65 -9.45 -13.05
CA VAL A 87 10.02 -9.86 -11.78
C VAL A 87 9.73 -11.34 -11.89
N ASP A 88 10.13 -12.09 -10.87
CA ASP A 88 9.73 -13.47 -10.70
C ASP A 88 8.38 -13.51 -9.99
N TRP A 89 7.33 -13.88 -10.73
CA TRP A 89 5.96 -13.96 -10.22
C TRP A 89 5.65 -15.32 -9.58
N SER A 90 6.64 -16.20 -9.42
CA SER A 90 6.44 -17.51 -8.82
C SER A 90 6.09 -17.42 -7.35
N LYS A 91 5.25 -18.37 -6.90
CA LYS A 91 4.93 -18.53 -5.49
C LYS A 91 6.19 -18.72 -4.62
N GLN A 92 7.20 -19.43 -5.14
CA GLN A 92 8.46 -19.67 -4.43
C GLN A 92 9.19 -18.35 -4.16
N HIS A 93 9.24 -17.45 -5.15
CA HIS A 93 9.84 -16.12 -4.97
C HIS A 93 9.07 -15.27 -3.96
N ARG A 94 7.72 -15.24 -4.07
CA ARG A 94 6.86 -14.56 -3.09
C ARG A 94 7.12 -15.06 -1.66
N ASP A 95 7.14 -16.38 -1.46
CA ASP A 95 7.34 -16.99 -0.15
C ASP A 95 8.76 -16.72 0.39
N ALA A 96 9.77 -16.66 -0.50
CA ALA A 96 11.13 -16.27 -0.14
C ALA A 96 11.22 -14.80 0.31
N LEU A 97 10.55 -13.87 -0.38
CA LEU A 97 10.47 -12.47 0.04
C LEU A 97 9.73 -12.33 1.37
N MET A 98 8.62 -13.06 1.55
CA MET A 98 7.87 -13.06 2.81
C MET A 98 8.75 -13.53 3.97
N LYS A 99 9.58 -14.57 3.76
CA LYS A 99 10.56 -15.06 4.74
C LYS A 99 11.69 -14.05 4.99
N SER A 100 12.19 -13.38 3.94
CA SER A 100 13.21 -12.32 4.05
C SER A 100 12.75 -11.23 5.00
N VAL A 101 11.53 -10.72 4.80
CA VAL A 101 10.95 -9.65 5.63
C VAL A 101 10.58 -10.14 7.03
N SER A 102 10.04 -11.35 7.19
CA SER A 102 9.62 -11.86 8.51
C SER A 102 10.81 -12.21 9.42
N MET A 103 11.86 -12.78 8.85
CA MET A 103 13.07 -13.22 9.58
C MET A 103 14.20 -12.18 9.53
N TYR A 104 13.92 -10.98 9.00
CA TYR A 104 14.89 -9.90 8.92
C TYR A 104 15.49 -9.57 10.30
N LYS A 105 16.80 -9.38 10.32
CA LYS A 105 17.57 -8.93 11.48
C LYS A 105 18.57 -7.88 11.02
N PRO A 106 18.58 -6.66 11.62
CA PRO A 106 19.59 -5.66 11.34
C PRO A 106 21.00 -6.21 11.50
N SER A 107 21.91 -5.86 10.58
CA SER A 107 23.33 -6.20 10.73
C SER A 107 24.00 -5.51 11.93
N ASN A 108 23.48 -4.35 12.35
CA ASN A 108 23.99 -3.64 13.51
C ASN A 108 23.39 -4.20 14.81
N ASN A 109 24.22 -4.90 15.60
CA ASN A 109 23.83 -5.50 16.88
C ASN A 109 23.29 -4.50 17.94
N SER A 110 23.51 -3.20 17.76
CA SER A 110 23.00 -2.15 18.67
C SER A 110 21.58 -1.72 18.33
N VAL A 111 21.02 -2.18 17.20
CA VAL A 111 19.70 -1.81 16.70
C VAL A 111 18.86 -3.07 16.52
N PHE A 112 17.74 -3.15 17.26
CA PHE A 112 16.84 -4.30 17.19
C PHE A 112 15.72 -4.14 16.15
N GLU A 113 15.46 -2.92 15.68
CA GLU A 113 14.37 -2.59 14.75
C GLU A 113 14.85 -1.60 13.69
N ALA A 114 14.63 -1.92 12.42
CA ALA A 114 14.76 -1.03 11.29
C ALA A 114 13.54 -0.11 11.17
N ARG A 115 13.74 1.22 11.23
CA ARG A 115 12.68 2.21 11.04
C ARG A 115 12.72 2.79 9.63
N VAL A 116 11.62 2.66 8.92
CA VAL A 116 11.43 3.21 7.57
C VAL A 116 10.33 4.27 7.63
N LEU A 117 10.65 5.51 7.28
CA LEU A 117 9.69 6.63 7.29
C LEU A 117 9.06 6.83 5.92
N LEU A 118 7.74 6.83 5.85
CA LEU A 118 7.00 7.11 4.62
C LEU A 118 6.63 8.59 4.55
N LEU A 119 7.14 9.28 3.55
CA LEU A 119 6.91 10.70 3.28
C LEU A 119 6.20 10.88 1.95
N GLY A 120 5.26 11.81 1.87
CA GLY A 120 4.59 12.12 0.61
C GLY A 120 3.27 12.83 0.81
N PRO A 121 2.62 13.29 -0.27
CA PRO A 121 1.42 14.08 -0.21
C PRO A 121 0.25 13.37 0.48
N ALA A 122 -0.72 14.15 0.94
CA ALA A 122 -1.99 13.60 1.40
C ALA A 122 -2.64 12.78 0.27
N GLY A 123 -3.17 11.60 0.60
CA GLY A 123 -3.76 10.70 -0.40
C GLY A 123 -2.78 9.99 -1.34
N ALA A 124 -1.45 10.12 -1.15
CA ALA A 124 -0.47 9.39 -1.97
C ALA A 124 -0.42 7.87 -1.69
N GLY A 125 -1.14 7.37 -0.68
CA GLY A 125 -1.21 5.94 -0.37
C GLY A 125 -0.18 5.43 0.66
N LYS A 126 0.39 6.29 1.50
CA LYS A 126 1.32 5.92 2.59
C LYS A 126 0.71 4.90 3.57
N SER A 127 -0.40 5.30 4.21
CA SER A 127 -1.15 4.48 5.16
C SER A 127 -1.71 3.21 4.51
N SER A 128 -2.14 3.30 3.25
CA SER A 128 -2.63 2.17 2.46
C SER A 128 -1.52 1.16 2.17
N PHE A 129 -0.31 1.61 1.85
CA PHE A 129 0.84 0.73 1.65
C PHE A 129 1.16 -0.04 2.93
N ILE A 130 1.25 0.64 4.08
CA ILE A 130 1.49 0.00 5.38
C ILE A 130 0.43 -1.06 5.69
N SER A 131 -0.84 -0.71 5.49
CA SER A 131 -1.97 -1.63 5.70
C SER A 131 -1.91 -2.83 4.76
N SER A 132 -1.50 -2.61 3.51
CA SER A 132 -1.31 -3.66 2.51
C SER A 132 -0.21 -4.63 2.92
N VAL A 133 0.95 -4.12 3.35
CA VAL A 133 2.05 -4.95 3.84
C VAL A 133 1.61 -5.77 5.07
N GLN A 134 0.94 -5.16 6.04
CA GLN A 134 0.42 -5.90 7.22
C GLN A 134 -0.61 -6.97 6.85
N SER A 135 -1.38 -6.76 5.80
CA SER A 135 -2.39 -7.71 5.32
C SER A 135 -1.75 -9.01 4.83
N ILE A 136 -0.61 -8.92 4.15
CA ILE A 136 0.15 -10.10 3.67
C ILE A 136 0.52 -11.02 4.83
N PHE A 137 1.07 -10.46 5.91
CA PHE A 137 1.47 -11.24 7.09
C PHE A 137 0.30 -11.67 7.98
N SER A 138 -0.84 -11.00 7.87
CA SER A 138 -2.07 -11.39 8.55
C SER A 138 -2.88 -12.44 7.79
N GLY A 139 -2.51 -12.73 6.53
CA GLY A 139 -3.23 -13.67 5.64
C GLY A 139 -4.60 -13.18 5.18
N ARG A 140 -4.95 -11.92 5.40
CA ARG A 140 -6.23 -11.31 5.00
C ARG A 140 -6.08 -9.81 4.82
N VAL A 141 -6.90 -9.20 3.96
CA VAL A 141 -6.91 -7.74 3.80
C VAL A 141 -7.37 -7.07 5.11
N THR A 142 -6.58 -6.13 5.59
CA THR A 142 -6.82 -5.35 6.81
C THR A 142 -6.48 -3.88 6.58
N ASN A 143 -7.34 -2.97 7.09
CA ASN A 143 -7.12 -1.53 7.05
C ASN A 143 -6.82 -1.02 8.47
N ARG A 144 -5.57 -1.20 8.92
CA ARG A 144 -5.15 -0.84 10.30
C ARG A 144 -4.65 0.59 10.42
N ALA A 145 -4.00 1.14 9.39
CA ALA A 145 -3.74 2.56 9.33
C ALA A 145 -5.06 3.26 8.93
N MET A 146 -5.37 4.44 9.49
CA MET A 146 -6.60 5.16 9.15
C MET A 146 -6.54 5.67 7.70
N VAL A 147 -6.97 4.84 6.76
CA VAL A 147 -7.07 5.17 5.33
C VAL A 147 -8.38 5.94 5.10
N GLY A 148 -8.30 7.08 4.44
CA GLY A 148 -9.48 7.82 3.99
C GLY A 148 -9.21 8.60 2.70
N SER A 149 -10.27 8.97 1.99
CA SER A 149 -10.25 9.60 0.65
C SER A 149 -10.55 11.13 0.63
N SER A 150 -10.47 11.79 1.78
CA SER A 150 -10.52 13.26 1.91
C SER A 150 -9.29 13.94 1.28
N SER A 151 -9.49 15.17 0.82
CA SER A 151 -8.46 16.08 0.31
C SER A 151 -7.46 16.54 1.39
N THR A 152 -7.74 16.28 2.68
CA THR A 152 -6.87 16.62 3.81
C THR A 152 -6.28 15.37 4.46
N SER A 153 -5.07 15.48 5.02
CA SER A 153 -4.40 14.34 5.67
C SER A 153 -5.21 13.79 6.85
N PHE A 154 -5.63 12.51 6.78
CA PHE A 154 -6.28 11.80 7.89
C PHE A 154 -5.29 11.46 9.00
N THR A 155 -4.09 11.01 8.61
CA THR A 155 -2.98 10.83 9.53
C THR A 155 -2.55 12.20 10.01
N LYS A 156 -2.84 12.49 11.29
CA LYS A 156 -2.42 13.74 11.97
C LYS A 156 -1.30 13.49 12.97
N LYS A 157 -0.91 12.23 13.16
CA LYS A 157 0.07 11.82 14.17
C LYS A 157 1.21 11.02 13.55
N LEU A 158 2.38 11.05 14.17
CA LEU A 158 3.42 10.04 13.92
C LEU A 158 2.93 8.70 14.45
N GLN A 159 2.88 7.69 13.59
CA GLN A 159 2.46 6.33 13.97
C GLN A 159 3.47 5.29 13.47
N SER A 160 3.97 4.45 14.37
CA SER A 160 4.87 3.34 14.07
C SER A 160 4.09 2.03 13.96
N PHE A 161 4.31 1.29 12.87
CA PHE A 161 3.64 0.02 12.59
C PHE A 161 4.67 -1.10 12.48
N ASN A 162 4.74 -1.93 13.52
CA ASN A 162 5.57 -3.13 13.50
C ASN A 162 4.92 -4.18 12.59
N ILE A 163 5.72 -4.80 11.74
CA ILE A 163 5.29 -5.95 10.95
C ILE A 163 5.30 -7.17 11.87
N ARG A 164 4.17 -7.85 11.97
CA ARG A 164 4.02 -9.07 12.78
C ARG A 164 3.64 -10.22 11.88
N TRP A 165 4.25 -11.37 12.12
CA TRP A 165 3.97 -12.60 11.38
C TRP A 165 3.67 -13.73 12.36
N TYR A 166 3.11 -14.82 11.85
CA TYR A 166 2.66 -15.95 12.66
C TYR A 166 3.45 -17.21 12.29
N GLU A 167 4.09 -17.83 13.29
CA GLU A 167 4.78 -19.12 13.19
C GLU A 167 4.11 -20.07 14.18
N GLU A 168 3.58 -21.21 13.74
CA GLU A 168 3.03 -22.24 14.66
C GLU A 168 2.00 -21.71 15.70
N ASN A 169 1.22 -20.68 15.32
CA ASN A 169 0.28 -19.91 16.19
C ASN A 169 0.91 -18.94 17.19
N GLU A 170 2.22 -18.74 17.18
CA GLU A 170 2.91 -17.66 17.89
C GLU A 170 3.03 -16.41 17.01
N CYS A 171 2.65 -15.25 17.57
CA CYS A 171 2.84 -13.97 16.90
C CYS A 171 4.25 -13.44 17.19
N ARG A 172 5.07 -13.29 16.15
CA ARG A 172 6.43 -12.76 16.25
C ARG A 172 6.54 -11.41 15.56
N PRO A 173 7.17 -10.40 16.19
CA PRO A 173 7.51 -9.17 15.50
C PRO A 173 8.67 -9.43 14.53
N SER A 174 8.57 -8.90 13.32
CA SER A 174 9.75 -8.67 12.48
C SER A 174 10.53 -7.48 13.04
N ALA A 175 11.82 -7.40 12.75
CA ALA A 175 12.67 -6.26 13.06
C ALA A 175 12.44 -5.07 12.09
N LEU A 176 11.25 -4.93 11.51
CA LEU A 176 10.86 -3.83 10.62
C LEU A 176 9.69 -3.04 11.19
N VAL A 177 9.87 -1.72 11.23
CA VAL A 177 8.88 -0.73 11.64
C VAL A 177 8.67 0.26 10.51
N LEU A 178 7.44 0.35 10.02
CA LEU A 178 7.03 1.36 9.05
C LEU A 178 6.40 2.54 9.80
N CYS A 179 6.91 3.75 9.59
CA CYS A 179 6.42 4.96 10.23
C CYS A 179 5.54 5.75 9.25
N ASP A 180 4.27 5.95 9.61
CA ASP A 180 3.34 6.82 8.91
C ASP A 180 3.29 8.20 9.57
N VAL A 181 3.14 9.23 8.74
CA VAL A 181 3.05 10.62 9.17
C VAL A 181 2.03 11.38 8.34
N MET A 182 1.71 12.58 8.82
CA MET A 182 0.88 13.52 8.08
C MET A 182 1.46 13.81 6.69
N GLY A 183 0.57 14.02 5.71
CA GLY A 183 0.98 14.38 4.35
C GLY A 183 1.83 15.66 4.31
N ILE A 184 2.76 15.69 3.37
CA ILE A 184 3.47 16.90 2.98
C ILE A 184 2.56 17.68 2.03
N GLU A 185 2.43 18.99 2.23
CA GLU A 185 1.62 19.86 1.38
C GLU A 185 2.46 21.04 0.87
N GLU A 186 1.94 21.71 -0.16
CA GLU A 186 2.59 22.90 -0.71
C GLU A 186 2.22 24.13 0.13
N GLY A 187 3.23 24.78 0.70
CA GLY A 187 3.08 26.00 1.50
C GLY A 187 3.34 25.80 2.99
N ALA A 188 3.84 26.84 3.66
CA ALA A 188 4.31 26.77 5.06
C ALA A 188 3.20 26.58 6.12
N MET A 189 1.92 26.61 5.72
CA MET A 189 0.78 26.66 6.64
C MET A 189 -0.10 25.41 6.62
N THR A 190 0.20 24.43 5.77
CA THR A 190 -0.54 23.17 5.70
C THR A 190 0.44 22.00 5.55
N GLY A 191 0.13 20.86 6.16
CA GLY A 191 0.99 19.66 6.08
C GLY A 191 2.24 19.68 6.98
N LEU A 192 3.07 18.64 6.81
CA LEU A 192 4.27 18.41 7.61
C LEU A 192 5.41 19.36 7.20
N THR A 193 6.02 20.08 8.15
CA THR A 193 7.11 21.00 7.84
C THR A 193 8.45 20.26 7.61
N LEU A 194 9.39 20.91 6.93
CA LEU A 194 10.77 20.40 6.80
C LEU A 194 11.40 20.17 8.18
N HIS A 195 11.21 21.11 9.11
CA HIS A 195 11.74 21.00 10.47
C HIS A 195 11.19 19.77 11.21
N ASP A 196 9.87 19.55 11.14
CA ASP A 196 9.24 18.37 11.74
C ASP A 196 9.81 17.08 11.14
N THR A 197 9.95 17.04 9.82
CA THR A 197 10.47 15.86 9.12
C THR A 197 11.88 15.52 9.58
N LEU A 198 12.77 16.52 9.70
CA LEU A 198 14.13 16.31 10.18
C LEU A 198 14.16 15.92 11.67
N ALA A 199 13.25 16.45 12.48
CA ALA A 199 13.12 16.04 13.88
C ALA A 199 12.68 14.57 13.99
N ILE A 200 11.79 14.09 13.12
CA ILE A 200 11.36 12.68 13.07
C ILE A 200 12.54 11.80 12.69
N ILE A 201 13.26 12.16 11.62
CA ILE A 201 14.39 11.36 11.12
C ILE A 201 15.49 11.22 12.16
N LYS A 202 15.78 12.30 12.89
CA LYS A 202 16.75 12.31 13.99
C LYS A 202 16.27 11.59 15.26
N GLY A 203 14.99 11.20 15.33
CA GLY A 203 14.41 10.49 16.47
C GLY A 203 13.99 11.37 17.64
N HIS A 204 13.78 12.68 17.40
CA HIS A 204 13.39 13.63 18.44
C HIS A 204 11.88 13.64 18.74
N VAL A 205 11.06 13.16 17.80
CA VAL A 205 9.60 13.22 17.89
C VAL A 205 9.05 11.98 18.60
N PRO A 206 8.24 12.13 19.66
CA PRO A 206 7.66 10.98 20.34
C PRO A 206 6.55 10.32 19.50
N GLU A 207 6.38 9.01 19.69
CA GLU A 207 5.28 8.24 19.11
C GLU A 207 3.91 8.86 19.45
N GLY A 208 3.01 8.94 18.46
CA GLY A 208 1.68 9.52 18.65
C GLY A 208 1.64 11.05 18.70
N HIS A 209 2.78 11.74 18.53
CA HIS A 209 2.82 13.20 18.42
C HIS A 209 1.91 13.68 17.30
N LYS A 210 1.05 14.66 17.59
CA LYS A 210 0.13 15.26 16.62
C LYS A 210 0.76 16.51 16.03
N PHE A 211 0.94 16.53 14.71
CA PHE A 211 1.53 17.66 14.02
C PHE A 211 0.54 18.81 13.84
N ASP A 212 1.04 20.02 14.02
CA ASP A 212 0.34 21.28 13.73
C ASP A 212 1.30 22.16 12.92
N PRO A 213 0.97 22.52 11.66
CA PRO A 213 1.83 23.35 10.83
C PRO A 213 2.19 24.70 11.47
N THR A 214 1.32 25.21 12.37
CA THR A 214 1.54 26.47 13.07
C THR A 214 2.46 26.33 14.30
N GLN A 215 2.69 25.10 14.76
CA GLN A 215 3.55 24.77 15.89
C GLN A 215 4.49 23.61 15.54
N PRO A 216 5.55 23.87 14.76
CA PRO A 216 6.58 22.87 14.49
C PRO A 216 7.18 22.34 15.79
N VAL A 217 7.66 21.09 15.75
CA VAL A 217 8.31 20.41 16.88
C VAL A 217 9.49 21.24 17.36
N ARG A 218 9.60 21.45 18.67
CA ARG A 218 10.71 22.13 19.35
C ARG A 218 11.11 21.36 20.60
N MET A 219 12.17 21.81 21.28
CA MET A 219 12.65 21.17 22.51
C MET A 219 11.61 21.20 23.64
N GLU A 220 10.69 22.16 23.60
CA GLU A 220 9.60 22.34 24.56
C GLU A 220 8.38 21.45 24.22
N THR A 221 8.36 20.80 23.06
CA THR A 221 7.29 19.88 22.68
C THR A 221 7.18 18.76 23.71
N VAL A 222 5.95 18.49 24.17
CA VAL A 222 5.69 17.44 25.16
C VAL A 222 6.20 16.10 24.65
N GLY A 223 7.07 15.46 25.42
CA GLY A 223 7.69 14.18 25.08
C GLY A 223 8.87 14.25 24.12
N TYR A 224 9.37 15.45 23.79
CA TYR A 224 10.55 15.62 22.93
C TYR A 224 11.76 14.83 23.45
N VAL A 225 12.33 14.00 22.59
CA VAL A 225 13.48 13.15 22.92
C VAL A 225 14.75 13.97 22.75
N LYS A 226 15.29 14.51 23.84
CA LYS A 226 16.47 15.41 23.81
C LYS A 226 17.73 14.75 23.24
N LYS A 227 17.94 13.46 23.53
CA LYS A 227 19.09 12.68 23.08
C LYS A 227 18.59 11.34 22.51
N PRO A 228 18.18 11.31 21.24
CA PRO A 228 17.74 10.08 20.57
C PRO A 228 18.85 9.05 20.53
N SER A 229 18.52 7.81 20.80
CA SER A 229 19.40 6.66 20.57
C SER A 229 19.25 6.17 19.13
N GLU A 230 20.13 5.27 18.68
CA GLU A 230 20.06 4.73 17.31
C GLU A 230 18.69 4.07 17.02
N ARG A 231 18.06 3.44 18.01
CA ARG A 231 16.73 2.82 17.84
C ARG A 231 15.60 3.83 17.57
N ASP A 232 15.81 5.10 17.90
CA ASP A 232 14.80 6.15 17.78
C ASP A 232 14.89 6.83 16.40
N ARG A 233 16.02 6.64 15.68
CA ARG A 233 16.29 7.24 14.38
C ARG A 233 15.62 6.49 13.23
N VAL A 234 15.42 7.19 12.12
CA VAL A 234 14.98 6.61 10.86
C VAL A 234 16.20 6.13 10.07
N HIS A 235 16.14 4.90 9.56
CA HIS A 235 17.25 4.27 8.83
C HIS A 235 17.05 4.29 7.31
N CYS A 236 15.82 4.51 6.84
CA CYS A 236 15.50 4.69 5.43
C CYS A 236 14.27 5.59 5.27
N VAL A 237 14.29 6.49 4.29
CA VAL A 237 13.16 7.35 3.93
C VAL A 237 12.56 6.90 2.61
N VAL A 238 11.24 6.74 2.58
CA VAL A 238 10.49 6.34 1.38
C VAL A 238 9.61 7.50 0.93
N TYR A 239 9.85 8.02 -0.27
CA TYR A 239 9.01 9.04 -0.89
C TYR A 239 7.89 8.39 -1.69
N VAL A 240 6.66 8.56 -1.22
CA VAL A 240 5.44 7.98 -1.77
C VAL A 240 4.71 8.99 -2.64
N VAL A 241 4.51 8.67 -3.91
CA VAL A 241 3.79 9.49 -4.88
C VAL A 241 2.74 8.66 -5.63
N ASP A 242 1.64 9.31 -6.00
CA ASP A 242 0.52 8.70 -6.70
C ASP A 242 0.74 8.78 -8.22
N ALA A 243 0.72 7.63 -8.90
CA ALA A 243 0.94 7.55 -10.34
C ALA A 243 -0.11 8.30 -11.16
N THR A 244 -1.34 8.36 -10.67
CA THR A 244 -2.45 9.07 -11.33
C THR A 244 -2.30 10.59 -11.20
N LYS A 245 -1.58 11.05 -10.17
CA LYS A 245 -1.41 12.47 -9.85
C LYS A 245 -0.08 13.07 -10.30
N ILE A 246 0.82 12.27 -10.87
CA ILE A 246 2.20 12.69 -11.15
C ILE A 246 2.30 13.98 -11.98
N ASN A 247 1.36 14.18 -12.92
CA ASN A 247 1.33 15.32 -13.83
C ASN A 247 0.71 16.58 -13.21
N PHE A 248 0.09 16.46 -12.03
CA PHE A 248 -0.62 17.53 -11.35
C PHE A 248 0.14 18.07 -10.14
N TYR A 249 1.28 17.48 -9.78
CA TYR A 249 2.16 18.05 -8.78
C TYR A 249 2.79 19.34 -9.31
N SER A 250 2.76 20.37 -8.48
CA SER A 250 3.33 21.69 -8.77
C SER A 250 4.86 21.69 -8.71
N GLU A 251 5.48 22.73 -9.28
CA GLU A 251 6.92 22.97 -9.10
C GLU A 251 7.28 23.26 -7.62
N GLY A 252 6.34 23.80 -6.84
CA GLY A 252 6.52 23.96 -5.38
C GLY A 252 6.68 22.61 -4.68
N MET A 253 5.85 21.62 -5.03
CA MET A 253 5.98 20.26 -4.49
C MET A 253 7.32 19.61 -4.87
N LYS A 254 7.77 19.78 -6.11
CA LYS A 254 9.10 19.32 -6.56
C LYS A 254 10.22 19.97 -5.76
N THR A 255 10.11 21.26 -5.48
CA THR A 255 11.08 22.00 -4.65
C THR A 255 11.12 21.45 -3.23
N THR A 256 9.95 21.19 -2.62
CA THR A 256 9.85 20.57 -1.29
C THR A 256 10.53 19.20 -1.25
N PHE A 257 10.29 18.33 -2.24
CA PHE A 257 11.00 17.06 -2.32
C PHE A 257 12.50 17.23 -2.49
N SER A 258 12.95 18.16 -3.33
CA SER A 258 14.37 18.44 -3.52
C SER A 258 15.05 18.85 -2.22
N GLN A 259 14.44 19.77 -1.46
CA GLN A 259 14.97 20.21 -0.17
C GLN A 259 14.99 19.09 0.86
N LEU A 260 13.91 18.31 0.96
CA LEU A 260 13.85 17.15 1.86
C LEU A 260 14.98 16.18 1.54
N ARG A 261 15.16 15.85 0.26
CA ARG A 261 16.18 14.90 -0.17
C ARG A 261 17.59 15.34 0.15
N GLU A 262 17.91 16.60 -0.09
CA GLU A 262 19.19 17.20 0.25
C GLU A 262 19.49 17.03 1.74
N HIS A 263 18.57 17.45 2.62
CA HIS A 263 18.76 17.34 4.06
C HIS A 263 18.79 15.89 4.56
N VAL A 264 18.02 14.99 3.95
CA VAL A 264 18.06 13.56 4.29
C VAL A 264 19.38 12.92 3.85
N SER A 265 19.93 13.33 2.71
CA SER A 265 21.26 12.92 2.26
C SER A 265 22.37 13.44 3.18
N ASP A 266 22.28 14.67 3.67
CA ASP A 266 23.23 15.23 4.64
C ASP A 266 23.23 14.48 5.98
N LEU A 267 22.11 13.85 6.34
CA LEU A 267 21.99 12.97 7.50
C LEU A 267 22.52 11.55 7.24
N GLY A 268 23.01 11.25 6.03
CA GLY A 268 23.49 9.93 5.65
C GLY A 268 22.39 8.87 5.55
N VAL A 269 21.12 9.28 5.44
CA VAL A 269 19.98 8.35 5.38
C VAL A 269 19.65 8.04 3.92
N HIS A 270 19.59 6.74 3.61
CA HIS A 270 19.27 6.24 2.28
C HIS A 270 17.78 6.41 1.95
N GLN A 271 17.48 6.62 0.66
CA GLN A 271 16.17 7.08 0.19
C GLN A 271 15.65 6.21 -0.96
N VAL A 272 14.37 5.83 -0.90
CA VAL A 272 13.68 5.04 -1.94
C VAL A 272 12.44 5.79 -2.43
N GLY A 273 12.12 5.69 -3.72
CA GLY A 273 10.86 6.20 -4.27
C GLY A 273 9.82 5.08 -4.39
N LEU A 274 8.57 5.37 -4.05
CA LEU A 274 7.45 4.46 -4.16
C LEU A 274 6.34 5.10 -4.99
N LEU A 275 5.98 4.45 -6.09
CA LEU A 275 4.93 4.90 -7.00
C LEU A 275 3.69 4.05 -6.80
N THR A 276 2.63 4.61 -6.19
CA THR A 276 1.39 3.89 -5.85
C THR A 276 0.30 4.08 -6.91
N HIS A 277 -0.81 3.35 -6.76
CA HIS A 277 -1.98 3.41 -7.67
C HIS A 277 -1.65 3.08 -9.13
N VAL A 278 -0.65 2.22 -9.34
CA VAL A 278 -0.18 1.85 -10.69
C VAL A 278 -1.23 1.10 -11.50
N ASP A 279 -2.14 0.42 -10.80
CA ASP A 279 -3.31 -0.28 -11.34
C ASP A 279 -4.37 0.66 -11.92
N GLN A 280 -4.29 1.96 -11.63
CA GLN A 280 -5.22 2.97 -12.15
C GLN A 280 -4.64 3.75 -13.34
N VAL A 281 -3.39 3.49 -13.71
CA VAL A 281 -2.70 4.22 -14.80
C VAL A 281 -3.20 3.79 -16.17
N CYS A 282 -3.43 2.50 -16.39
CA CYS A 282 -3.96 2.00 -17.64
C CYS A 282 -4.68 0.65 -17.48
N PRO A 283 -5.65 0.35 -18.37
CA PRO A 283 -6.44 -0.88 -18.30
C PRO A 283 -5.57 -2.15 -18.26
N ASP A 284 -4.46 -2.20 -18.99
CA ASP A 284 -3.59 -3.37 -19.05
C ASP A 284 -3.07 -3.82 -17.68
N ILE A 285 -2.81 -2.87 -16.77
CA ILE A 285 -2.36 -3.14 -15.40
C ILE A 285 -3.55 -3.41 -14.49
N THR A 286 -4.67 -2.70 -14.70
CA THR A 286 -5.92 -2.94 -13.95
C THR A 286 -6.38 -4.39 -14.10
N HIS A 287 -6.32 -4.94 -15.32
CA HIS A 287 -6.70 -6.33 -15.60
C HIS A 287 -5.65 -7.34 -15.15
N ASP A 288 -4.36 -7.01 -15.33
CA ASP A 288 -3.25 -7.89 -14.98
C ASP A 288 -2.04 -7.10 -14.48
N ILE A 289 -1.84 -7.13 -13.17
CA ILE A 289 -0.76 -6.40 -12.48
C ILE A 289 0.64 -6.86 -12.91
N THR A 290 0.79 -8.05 -13.51
CA THR A 290 2.10 -8.51 -14.02
C THR A 290 2.60 -7.67 -15.20
N ASN A 291 1.72 -6.85 -15.79
CA ASN A 291 2.07 -5.89 -16.84
C ASN A 291 2.69 -4.59 -16.32
N VAL A 292 2.87 -4.44 -15.00
CA VAL A 292 3.47 -3.25 -14.37
C VAL A 292 4.80 -2.84 -15.02
N TYR A 293 5.68 -3.80 -15.34
CA TYR A 293 6.97 -3.53 -16.00
C TYR A 293 6.95 -3.71 -17.52
N LYS A 294 5.77 -3.86 -18.12
CA LYS A 294 5.57 -3.91 -19.58
C LYS A 294 4.82 -2.68 -20.10
N SER A 295 4.01 -2.02 -19.27
CA SER A 295 3.24 -0.84 -19.68
C SER A 295 4.10 0.38 -19.99
N LYS A 296 4.10 0.83 -21.25
CA LYS A 296 4.78 2.07 -21.66
C LYS A 296 4.29 3.29 -20.88
N SER A 297 2.98 3.35 -20.60
CA SER A 297 2.38 4.44 -19.84
C SER A 297 2.95 4.50 -18.42
N LEU A 298 3.08 3.36 -17.73
CA LEU A 298 3.69 3.33 -16.41
C LEU A 298 5.19 3.65 -16.46
N GLN A 299 5.92 3.18 -17.48
CA GLN A 299 7.33 3.53 -17.67
C GLN A 299 7.54 5.05 -17.74
N GLN A 300 6.65 5.75 -18.44
CA GLN A 300 6.64 7.22 -18.49
C GLN A 300 6.32 7.83 -17.13
N MET A 301 5.34 7.28 -16.38
CA MET A 301 5.02 7.76 -15.03
C MET A 301 6.22 7.60 -14.06
N ILE A 302 6.96 6.49 -14.13
CA ILE A 302 8.20 6.30 -13.36
C ILE A 302 9.24 7.34 -13.72
N THR A 303 9.40 7.64 -15.01
CA THR A 303 10.36 8.67 -15.47
C THR A 303 9.98 10.05 -14.92
N LYS A 304 8.69 10.40 -14.97
CA LYS A 304 8.16 11.65 -14.39
C LYS A 304 8.31 11.70 -12.88
N ALA A 305 8.08 10.58 -12.19
CA ALA A 305 8.34 10.45 -10.76
C ALA A 305 9.83 10.69 -10.44
N GLY A 306 10.73 10.19 -11.29
CA GLY A 306 12.17 10.45 -11.20
C GLY A 306 12.50 11.94 -11.25
N VAL A 307 11.90 12.67 -12.19
CA VAL A 307 12.07 14.13 -12.29
C VAL A 307 11.48 14.86 -11.08
N LEU A 308 10.29 14.45 -10.61
CA LEU A 308 9.61 15.07 -9.45
C LEU A 308 10.40 14.87 -8.15
N LEU A 309 10.91 13.66 -7.93
CA LEU A 309 11.66 13.30 -6.73
C LEU A 309 13.17 13.57 -6.89
N CYS A 310 13.63 14.05 -8.05
CA CYS A 310 15.05 14.14 -8.42
C CYS A 310 15.81 12.80 -8.30
N MET A 311 15.12 11.65 -8.38
CA MET A 311 15.69 10.31 -8.19
C MET A 311 15.91 9.59 -9.52
N SER A 312 16.89 8.67 -9.56
CA SER A 312 17.01 7.74 -10.68
C SER A 312 15.75 6.89 -10.77
N PRO A 313 15.22 6.64 -11.99
CA PRO A 313 14.14 5.68 -12.18
C PRO A 313 14.40 4.34 -11.49
N SER A 314 15.66 3.86 -11.47
CA SER A 314 16.05 2.60 -10.83
C SER A 314 15.73 2.52 -9.34
N SER A 315 15.67 3.65 -8.65
CA SER A 315 15.38 3.74 -7.21
C SER A 315 13.89 3.97 -6.92
N ILE A 316 13.04 3.93 -7.95
CA ILE A 316 11.58 4.10 -7.82
C ILE A 316 10.90 2.76 -8.09
N VAL A 317 10.13 2.30 -7.10
CA VAL A 317 9.43 1.01 -7.14
C VAL A 317 7.93 1.25 -7.34
N PRO A 318 7.33 0.75 -8.44
CA PRO A 318 5.87 0.76 -8.62
C PRO A 318 5.20 -0.31 -7.74
N VAL A 319 4.12 0.05 -7.06
CA VAL A 319 3.32 -0.86 -6.24
C VAL A 319 1.82 -0.64 -6.42
N LYS A 320 1.07 -1.72 -6.26
CA LYS A 320 -0.38 -1.70 -6.07
C LYS A 320 -0.68 -1.98 -4.59
N ASN A 321 -1.43 -1.10 -3.96
CA ASN A 321 -1.90 -1.30 -2.59
C ASN A 321 -3.26 -2.01 -2.61
N TYR A 322 -3.52 -2.86 -1.63
CA TYR A 322 -4.88 -3.34 -1.36
C TYR A 322 -5.74 -2.16 -0.90
N SER A 323 -6.84 -1.92 -1.61
CA SER A 323 -7.70 -0.77 -1.34
C SER A 323 -9.18 -1.07 -1.54
N SER A 324 -9.52 -1.90 -2.53
CA SER A 324 -10.90 -2.30 -2.83
C SER A 324 -11.13 -3.80 -2.65
N GLU A 325 -10.05 -4.59 -2.64
CA GLU A 325 -10.08 -6.04 -2.57
C GLU A 325 -10.32 -6.54 -1.15
N LEU A 326 -11.01 -7.68 -1.05
CA LEU A 326 -11.23 -8.38 0.22
C LEU A 326 -10.23 -9.52 0.45
N GLU A 327 -9.66 -10.04 -0.64
CA GLU A 327 -8.76 -11.19 -0.65
C GLU A 327 -7.36 -10.78 -1.15
N LEU A 328 -6.35 -11.50 -0.69
CA LEU A 328 -4.98 -11.31 -1.14
C LEU A 328 -4.78 -11.89 -2.56
N ASN A 329 -3.91 -11.25 -3.32
CA ASN A 329 -3.50 -11.63 -4.66
C ASN A 329 -1.96 -11.83 -4.70
N SER A 330 -1.52 -12.97 -5.22
CA SER A 330 -0.11 -13.38 -5.18
C SER A 330 0.83 -12.40 -5.90
N GLU A 331 0.39 -11.85 -7.02
CA GLU A 331 1.18 -10.91 -7.81
C GLU A 331 1.28 -9.55 -7.10
N THR A 332 0.19 -9.07 -6.51
CA THR A 332 0.16 -7.84 -5.69
C THR A 332 1.05 -7.99 -4.46
N ASP A 333 0.98 -9.14 -3.77
CA ASP A 333 1.87 -9.47 -2.66
C ASP A 333 3.34 -9.42 -3.08
N THR A 334 3.67 -9.98 -4.25
CA THR A 334 5.04 -10.02 -4.77
C THR A 334 5.59 -8.60 -4.98
N LEU A 335 4.79 -7.68 -5.52
CA LEU A 335 5.21 -6.28 -5.68
C LEU A 335 5.43 -5.56 -4.35
N LEU A 336 4.49 -5.71 -3.41
CA LEU A 336 4.59 -5.10 -2.09
C LEU A 336 5.79 -5.63 -1.31
N LEU A 337 5.99 -6.95 -1.30
CA LEU A 337 7.12 -7.59 -0.63
C LEU A 337 8.45 -7.23 -1.29
N SER A 338 8.51 -7.15 -2.63
CA SER A 338 9.72 -6.70 -3.33
C SER A 338 10.09 -5.26 -2.96
N ALA A 339 9.10 -4.37 -2.81
CA ALA A 339 9.33 -3.01 -2.38
C ALA A 339 9.87 -2.96 -0.94
N VAL A 340 9.30 -3.75 -0.02
CA VAL A 340 9.77 -3.83 1.36
C VAL A 340 11.18 -4.43 1.45
N ASP A 341 11.47 -5.49 0.72
CA ASP A 341 12.81 -6.09 0.65
C ASP A 341 13.84 -5.07 0.13
N HIS A 342 13.49 -4.29 -0.88
CA HIS A 342 14.34 -3.20 -1.37
C HIS A 342 14.57 -2.10 -0.31
N MET A 343 13.56 -1.76 0.48
CA MET A 343 13.71 -0.82 1.61
C MET A 343 14.68 -1.38 2.67
N LEU A 344 14.59 -2.68 2.98
CA LEU A 344 15.49 -3.34 3.93
C LEU A 344 16.93 -3.35 3.43
N GLN A 345 17.16 -3.57 2.14
CA GLN A 345 18.50 -3.46 1.54
C GLN A 345 19.09 -2.04 1.74
N TYR A 346 18.28 -0.99 1.63
CA TYR A 346 18.72 0.40 1.87
C TYR A 346 18.97 0.69 3.35
N VAL A 347 18.22 0.05 4.25
CA VAL A 347 18.50 0.09 5.69
C VAL A 347 19.84 -0.57 6.01
N GLU A 348 20.17 -1.70 5.38
CA GLU A 348 21.48 -2.35 5.55
C GLU A 348 22.63 -1.49 5.04
N LEU A 349 22.43 -0.76 3.93
CA LEU A 349 23.41 0.25 3.47
C LEU A 349 23.62 1.33 4.53
N TYR A 350 22.55 1.84 5.15
CA TYR A 350 22.65 2.82 6.23
C TYR A 350 23.47 2.27 7.41
N PHE A 351 23.21 1.03 7.82
CA PHE A 351 23.96 0.44 8.93
C PHE A 351 25.43 0.22 8.59
N ARG A 352 25.76 -0.21 7.36
CA ARG A 352 27.15 -0.37 6.94
C ARG A 352 27.91 0.96 6.96
N ASP A 353 27.35 1.97 6.32
CA ASP A 353 28.02 3.27 6.18
C ASP A 353 28.22 3.96 7.54
N ASN A 354 27.28 3.80 8.48
CA ASN A 354 27.37 4.36 9.84
C ASN A 354 28.19 3.51 10.84
N THR A 355 28.53 2.27 10.48
CA THR A 355 29.42 1.43 11.29
C THR A 355 30.88 1.68 10.91
N GLU A 356 31.16 1.87 9.61
CA GLU A 356 32.50 2.20 9.10
C GLU A 356 32.96 3.61 9.50
N ALA A 357 32.04 4.57 9.65
CA ALA A 357 32.36 5.93 10.11
C ALA A 357 32.80 6.03 11.59
N LYS A 358 32.75 4.92 12.36
CA LYS A 358 33.14 4.86 13.78
C LYS A 358 34.46 4.12 14.03
N VAL A 359 35.17 3.68 12.98
CA VAL A 359 36.52 3.08 13.02
C VAL A 359 37.52 4.10 12.50
#